data_AF-B9IIW6-F1
#
_entry.id   AF-B9IIW6-F1
#
_cell.length_a   1.000
_cell.length_b   1.000
_cell.length_c   1.000
_cell.angle_alpha   90.00
_cell.angle_beta   90.00
_cell.angle_gamma   90.00
#
_symmetry.space_group_name_H-M   'P 1'
#
loop_
_entity.id
_entity.type
_entity.pdbx_description
1 polymer ?
#
loop_
_entity_poly.entity_id
_entity_poly.type
_entity_poly.pdbx_seq_one_letter_code
_entity_poly.pdbx_strand_id
1 'polypeptide(L)'
;MEEKYLDALKVYEELVKEEPRDFRLYLCQGIIYTLLRKKDEAEKKFEQFKKLVPKNHPYREYLVDNMFATKFFSDKVERERS
;
A
#
# COMPACT_ATOMS: atom_id res chain seq x y z
N MET A 1 -1.86 18.18 -6.64
CA MET A 1 -1.54 17.15 -5.61
C MET A 1 -1.39 15.77 -6.23
N GLU A 2 -2.25 15.38 -7.18
CA GLU A 2 -2.17 14.09 -7.89
C GLU A 2 -0.89 13.86 -8.69
N GLU A 3 -0.31 14.89 -9.29
CA GLU A 3 0.95 14.77 -10.03
C GLU A 3 2.11 14.25 -9.18
N LYS A 4 2.20 14.66 -7.91
CA LYS A 4 3.23 14.17 -6.97
C LYS A 4 3.06 12.70 -6.63
N TYR A 5 1.82 12.21 -6.60
CA TYR A 5 1.51 10.80 -6.35
C TYR A 5 1.87 9.93 -7.55
N LEU A 6 1.62 10.41 -8.77
CA LEU A 6 2.03 9.73 -9.99
C LEU A 6 3.56 9.67 -10.14
N ASP A 7 4.26 10.75 -9.77
CA ASP A 7 5.73 10.77 -9.78
C ASP A 7 6.30 9.80 -8.73
N ALA A 8 5.75 9.82 -7.51
CA ALA A 8 6.11 8.85 -6.47
C ALA A 8 5.87 7.40 -6.92
N LEU A 9 4.75 7.12 -7.61
CA LEU A 9 4.49 5.79 -8.15
C LEU A 9 5.57 5.33 -9.12
N LYS A 10 6.05 6.20 -10.02
CA LYS A 10 7.14 5.86 -10.94
C LYS A 10 8.41 5.48 -10.19
N VAL A 11 8.80 6.28 -9.19
CA VAL A 11 9.96 5.98 -8.34
C VAL A 11 9.79 4.63 -7.64
N TYR A 12 8.60 4.37 -7.07
CA TYR A 12 8.33 3.07 -6.44
C TYR A 12 8.31 1.91 -7.44
N GLU A 13 7.88 2.11 -8.68
CA GLU A 13 7.95 1.08 -9.72
C GLU A 13 9.39 0.74 -10.11
N GLU A 14 10.29 1.71 -10.16
CA GLU A 14 11.72 1.47 -10.37
C GLU A 14 12.34 0.74 -9.18
N LEU A 15 12.04 1.17 -7.95
CA LEU A 15 12.50 0.50 -6.74
C LEU A 15 11.98 -0.94 -6.65
N VAL A 16 10.75 -1.22 -7.08
CA VAL A 16 10.20 -2.59 -7.11
C VAL A 16 10.94 -3.46 -8.14
N LYS A 17 11.51 -2.89 -9.20
CA LYS A 17 12.34 -3.65 -10.14
C LYS A 17 13.69 -4.02 -9.52
N GLU A 18 14.27 -3.12 -8.72
CA GLU A 18 15.54 -3.38 -8.02
C GLU A 18 15.36 -4.31 -6.81
N GLU A 19 14.34 -4.04 -6.00
CA GLU A 19 14.02 -4.77 -4.77
C GLU A 19 12.59 -5.35 -4.81
N PRO A 20 12.31 -6.33 -5.69
CA PRO A 20 10.95 -6.89 -5.84
C PRO A 20 10.45 -7.63 -4.60
N ARG A 21 11.35 -7.94 -3.66
CA ARG A 21 11.05 -8.62 -2.39
C ARG A 21 10.70 -7.67 -1.25
N ASP A 22 10.92 -6.36 -1.43
CA ASP A 22 10.58 -5.40 -0.38
C ASP A 22 9.08 -5.13 -0.36
N PHE A 23 8.38 -5.79 0.57
CA PHE A 23 6.96 -5.62 0.78
C PHE A 23 6.57 -4.16 1.07
N ARG A 24 7.47 -3.35 1.65
CA ARG A 24 7.19 -1.94 2.01
C ARG A 24 6.92 -1.08 0.78
N LEU A 25 7.55 -1.40 -0.36
CA LEU A 25 7.33 -0.68 -1.61
C LEU A 25 5.89 -0.86 -2.11
N TYR A 26 5.37 -2.09 -2.04
CA TYR A 26 3.98 -2.41 -2.40
C TYR A 26 2.97 -1.75 -1.45
N LEU A 27 3.33 -1.62 -0.17
CA LEU A 27 2.54 -0.89 0.82
C LEU A 27 2.40 0.58 0.42
N CYS A 28 3.51 1.25 0.13
CA CYS A 28 3.53 2.64 -0.30
C CYS A 28 2.73 2.84 -1.60
N GLN A 29 2.90 1.95 -2.58
CA GLN A 29 2.09 1.97 -3.81
C GLN A 29 0.59 1.86 -3.50
N GLY A 30 0.17 0.92 -2.64
CA GLY A 30 -1.24 0.77 -2.25
C GLY A 30 -1.82 2.01 -1.58
N ILE A 31 -1.05 2.67 -0.71
CA ILE A 31 -1.43 3.94 -0.08
C ILE A 31 -1.60 5.03 -1.13
N ILE A 32 -0.66 5.15 -2.06
CA ILE A 32 -0.71 6.17 -3.10
C ILE A 32 -1.91 5.94 -4.03
N TYR A 33 -2.18 4.71 -4.43
CA TYR A 33 -3.39 4.39 -5.20
C TYR A 33 -4.68 4.71 -4.45
N THR A 34 -4.69 4.53 -3.12
CA THR A 34 -5.82 4.92 -2.27
C THR A 34 -6.03 6.43 -2.29
N LEU A 35 -4.95 7.22 -2.17
CA LEU A 35 -4.99 8.69 -2.28
C LEU A 35 -5.44 9.15 -3.67
N LEU A 36 -5.07 8.41 -4.72
CA LEU A 36 -5.53 8.60 -6.10
C LEU A 36 -6.96 8.08 -6.35
N ARG A 37 -7.67 7.63 -5.32
CA ARG A 37 -9.02 7.03 -5.40
C ARG A 37 -9.12 5.80 -6.31
N LYS A 38 -8.00 5.19 -6.66
CA LYS A 38 -7.90 3.94 -7.42
C LYS A 38 -7.94 2.75 -6.47
N LYS A 39 -9.12 2.50 -5.88
CA LYS A 39 -9.30 1.43 -4.89
C LYS A 39 -8.90 0.04 -5.41
N ASP A 40 -9.26 -0.30 -6.65
CA ASP A 40 -8.92 -1.60 -7.24
C ASP A 40 -7.41 -1.82 -7.38
N GLU A 41 -6.67 -0.78 -7.80
CA GLU A 41 -5.20 -0.87 -7.89
C GLU A 41 -4.56 -0.92 -6.51
N ALA A 42 -5.08 -0.14 -5.56
CA ALA A 42 -4.63 -0.16 -4.17
C ALA A 42 -4.76 -1.56 -3.56
N GLU A 43 -5.92 -2.21 -3.74
CA GLU A 43 -6.19 -3.53 -3.19
C GLU A 43 -5.22 -4.58 -3.75
N LYS A 44 -4.95 -4.57 -5.06
CA LYS A 44 -3.95 -5.45 -5.68
C LYS A 44 -2.55 -5.28 -5.08
N LYS A 45 -2.13 -4.03 -4.83
CA LYS A 45 -0.82 -3.76 -4.22
C LYS A 45 -0.76 -4.20 -2.76
N PHE A 46 -1.85 -4.00 -2.01
CA PHE A 46 -1.95 -4.52 -0.64
C PHE A 46 -1.95 -6.05 -0.60
N GLU A 47 -2.59 -6.73 -1.55
CA GLU A 47 -2.51 -8.19 -1.66
C GLU A 47 -1.07 -8.67 -1.91
N GLN A 48 -0.33 -8.00 -2.80
CA GLN A 48 1.08 -8.30 -3.03
C GLN A 48 1.92 -8.09 -1.76
N PHE A 49 1.71 -6.98 -1.04
CA PHE A 49 2.33 -6.75 0.27
C PHE A 49 2.07 -7.91 1.23
N LYS A 50 0.81 -8.35 1.40
CA LYS A 50 0.46 -9.47 2.31
C LYS A 50 1.13 -10.79 1.95
N LYS A 51 1.30 -11.04 0.63
CA LYS A 51 1.98 -12.23 0.08
C LYS A 51 3.49 -12.18 0.28
N LEU A 52 4.10 -10.99 0.20
CA LEU A 52 5.54 -10.80 0.34
C LEU A 52 6.00 -10.71 1.79
N VAL A 53 5.14 -10.24 2.71
CA VAL A 53 5.47 -10.24 4.14
C VAL A 53 5.75 -11.69 4.58
N PRO A 54 6.90 -11.98 5.20
CA PRO A 54 7.20 -13.32 5.67
C PRO A 54 6.20 -13.74 6.75
N LYS A 55 5.75 -15.01 6.73
CA LYS A 55 4.86 -15.55 7.78
C LYS A 55 5.47 -15.44 9.19
N ASN A 56 6.79 -15.57 9.28
CA ASN A 56 7.55 -15.48 10.53
C ASN A 56 7.99 -14.05 10.88
N HIS A 57 7.48 -13.02 10.17
CA HIS A 57 7.84 -11.65 10.47
C HIS A 57 7.25 -11.26 11.82
N PRO A 58 8.06 -10.73 12.77
CA PRO A 58 7.63 -10.47 14.15
C PRO A 58 6.43 -9.51 14.23
N TYR A 59 6.27 -8.66 13.22
CA TYR A 59 5.17 -7.70 13.12
C TYR A 59 4.12 -8.06 12.06
N ARG A 60 4.09 -9.29 11.53
CA ARG A 60 3.14 -9.67 10.48
C ARG A 60 1.70 -9.43 10.92
N GLU A 61 1.34 -9.90 12.11
CA GLU A 61 -0.02 -9.76 12.63
C GLU A 61 -0.41 -8.28 12.74
N TYR A 62 0.48 -7.43 13.23
CA TYR A 62 0.26 -5.98 13.27
C TYR A 62 0.13 -5.37 11.86
N LEU A 63 1.05 -5.72 10.95
CA LEU A 63 1.14 -5.14 9.61
C LEU A 63 0.07 -5.61 8.63
N VAL A 64 -0.42 -6.84 8.75
CA VAL A 64 -1.33 -7.47 7.79
C VAL A 64 -2.72 -7.71 8.38
N ASP A 65 -2.78 -8.25 9.61
CA ASP A 65 -4.02 -8.68 10.24
C ASP A 65 -4.71 -7.58 11.06
N ASN A 66 -3.95 -6.69 11.73
CA ASN A 66 -4.50 -5.77 12.73
C ASN A 66 -4.58 -4.30 12.26
N MET A 67 -3.57 -3.78 11.53
CA MET A 67 -3.48 -2.35 11.17
C MET A 67 -3.95 -2.02 9.74
N PHE A 68 -3.69 -2.90 8.75
CA PHE A 68 -3.92 -2.62 7.33
C PHE A 68 -5.16 -3.28 6.71
N ALA A 69 -5.82 -4.19 7.44
CA ALA A 69 -7.06 -4.80 7.00
C ALA A 69 -8.23 -3.83 7.12
N THR A 70 -8.37 -2.87 6.21
CA THR A 70 -9.66 -2.20 5.95
C THR A 70 -10.01 -1.02 6.86
N LYS A 71 -9.71 -1.03 8.17
CA LYS A 71 -10.31 -0.03 9.08
C LYS A 71 -9.66 1.36 9.02
N PHE A 72 -8.34 1.49 8.97
CA PHE A 72 -7.69 2.82 9.06
C PHE A 72 -7.74 3.61 7.74
N PHE A 73 -7.60 2.94 6.58
CA PHE A 73 -7.67 3.60 5.27
C PHE A 73 -9.08 3.87 4.80
N SER A 74 -10.04 2.96 5.05
CA SER A 74 -11.44 3.25 4.72
C SER A 74 -11.94 4.45 5.51
N ASP A 75 -11.63 4.49 6.81
CA ASP A 75 -12.08 5.56 7.70
C ASP A 75 -11.41 6.91 7.41
N LYS A 76 -10.13 6.93 6.98
CA LYS A 76 -9.46 8.15 6.55
C LYS A 76 -9.97 8.67 5.21
N VAL A 77 -10.19 7.78 4.23
CA VAL A 77 -10.78 8.14 2.93
C VAL A 77 -12.22 8.64 3.09
N GLU A 78 -12.99 8.06 4.01
CA GLU A 78 -14.34 8.52 4.33
C GLU A 78 -14.35 9.86 5.07
N ARG A 79 -13.39 10.12 5.97
CA ARG A 79 -13.25 11.41 6.65
C ARG A 79 -12.79 12.54 5.73
N GLU A 80 -11.92 12.29 4.77
CA GLU A 80 -11.54 13.28 3.75
C GLU A 80 -12.64 13.54 2.71
N ARG A 81 -13.77 12.84 2.82
CA ARG A 81 -14.96 13.01 1.96
C ARG A 81 -16.02 13.93 2.59
N SER A 82 -15.89 14.29 3.87
CA SER A 82 -16.89 15.04 4.63
C SER A 82 -16.51 16.48 4.94
#